data_AF-A0A7W1SFD9-F1
#
_entry.id   AF-A0A7W1SFD9-F1
#
_cell.length_a   1.000
_cell.length_b   1.000
_cell.length_c   1.000
_cell.angle_alpha   90.00
_cell.angle_beta   90.00
_cell.angle_gamma   90.00
#
_symmetry.space_group_name_H-M   'P 1'
#
loop_
_entity.id
_entity.type
_entity.pdbx_description
1 polymer ?
#
loop_
_entity_poly.entity_id
_entity_poly.type
_entity_poly.pdbx_seq_one_letter_code
_entity_poly.pdbx_strand_id
1 'polypeptide(L)'
;MATPEPPAVPVEPIVAELQDRVRNRLRVELLQHGASPSLEDPEVFAQVEAMLREATHRTANRALLLHEYLGDPATWRLEPALKLGSHRGAFASSLLIGLKRRVLLPALRWFFEYTHDNFVRQQRVNQVLFAVVQELAIQNAELRRDLERIRKA
;
A
#
# COMPACT_ATOMS: atom_id res chain seq x y z
N MET A 1 21.41 33.32 40.20
CA MET A 1 19.97 33.08 40.01
C MET A 1 19.87 31.97 38.96
N ALA A 2 19.79 30.71 39.41
CA ALA A 2 19.78 29.56 38.50
C ALA A 2 18.36 29.36 37.96
N THR A 3 18.21 29.38 36.64
CA THR A 3 16.97 28.99 35.96
C THR A 3 16.68 27.51 36.24
N PRO A 4 15.47 27.15 36.69
CA PRO A 4 15.11 25.75 36.88
C PRO A 4 15.08 25.06 35.51
N GLU A 5 15.74 23.91 35.43
CA GLU A 5 15.73 23.02 34.27
C GLU A 5 14.27 22.58 34.00
N PRO A 6 13.77 22.63 32.75
CA PRO A 6 12.41 22.19 32.46
C PRO A 6 12.24 20.71 32.82
N PRO A 7 11.07 20.32 33.37
CA PRO A 7 10.84 18.94 33.78
C PRO A 7 11.01 18.00 32.58
N ALA A 8 11.91 17.03 32.71
CA ALA A 8 12.12 16.00 31.70
C ALA A 8 10.84 15.17 31.58
N VAL A 9 10.06 15.41 30.51
CA VAL A 9 8.89 14.61 30.19
C VAL A 9 9.38 13.26 29.64
N PRO A 10 9.04 12.13 30.27
CA PRO A 10 9.46 10.82 29.77
C PRO A 10 8.66 10.50 28.50
N VAL A 11 9.30 10.60 27.34
CA VAL A 11 8.66 10.48 26.03
C VAL A 11 8.32 9.02 25.70
N GLU A 12 9.21 8.09 26.03
CA GLU A 12 9.10 6.66 25.75
C GLU A 12 7.81 6.03 26.31
N PRO A 13 7.47 6.19 27.61
CA PRO A 13 6.23 5.62 28.13
C PRO A 13 4.98 6.24 27.51
N ILE A 14 5.02 7.54 27.18
CA ILE A 14 3.89 8.25 26.55
C ILE A 14 3.67 7.73 25.12
N VAL A 15 4.75 7.53 24.36
CA VAL A 15 4.67 7.00 23.00
C VAL A 15 4.13 5.57 23.00
N ALA A 16 4.60 4.71 23.92
CA ALA A 16 4.10 3.35 24.06
C ALA A 16 2.60 3.33 24.38
N GLU A 17 2.17 4.14 25.35
CA GLU A 17 0.76 4.24 25.73
C GLU A 17 -0.11 4.76 24.57
N LEU A 18 0.37 5.75 23.82
CA LEU A 18 -0.34 6.27 22.66
C LEU A 18 -0.48 5.21 21.56
N GLN A 19 0.58 4.46 21.28
CA GLN A 19 0.55 3.38 20.29
C GLN A 19 -0.48 2.32 20.66
N ASP A 20 -0.54 1.92 21.94
CA ASP A 20 -1.52 0.94 22.41
C ASP A 20 -2.96 1.45 22.28
N ARG A 21 -3.22 2.72 22.62
CA ARG A 21 -4.55 3.31 22.43
C ARG A 21 -4.95 3.36 20.95
N VAL A 22 -4.02 3.73 20.07
CA VAL A 22 -4.27 3.79 18.61
C VAL A 22 -4.56 2.39 18.07
N ARG A 23 -3.77 1.39 18.45
CA ARG A 23 -3.98 -0.01 18.04
C ARG A 23 -5.33 -0.53 18.51
N ASN A 24 -5.69 -0.28 19.77
CA ASN A 24 -6.97 -0.74 20.31
C ASN A 24 -8.16 -0.06 19.61
N ARG A 25 -8.06 1.24 19.32
CA ARG A 25 -9.08 1.97 18.56
C ARG A 25 -9.24 1.40 17.15
N LEU A 26 -8.14 1.18 16.44
CA LEU A 26 -8.14 0.60 15.10
C LEU A 26 -8.79 -0.78 15.08
N ARG A 27 -8.46 -1.64 16.06
CA ARG A 27 -9.05 -2.98 16.19
C ARG A 27 -10.57 -2.91 16.37
N VAL A 28 -11.06 -2.04 17.24
CA VAL A 28 -12.50 -1.83 17.45
C VAL A 28 -13.18 -1.32 16.17
N GLU A 29 -12.57 -0.36 15.48
CA GLU A 29 -13.08 0.19 14.23
C GLU A 29 -13.17 -0.87 13.12
N LEU A 30 -12.14 -1.71 12.97
CA LEU A 30 -12.14 -2.82 12.01
C LEU A 30 -13.27 -3.82 12.27
N LEU A 31 -13.47 -4.21 13.53
CA LEU A 31 -14.56 -5.12 13.91
C LEU A 31 -15.93 -4.50 13.65
N GLN A 32 -16.11 -3.21 13.89
CA GLN A 32 -17.34 -2.48 13.56
C GLN A 32 -17.63 -2.46 12.05
N HIS A 33 -16.58 -2.50 11.22
CA HIS A 33 -16.69 -2.55 9.76
C HIS A 33 -16.74 -3.98 9.20
N GLY A 34 -16.94 -4.99 10.04
CA GLY A 34 -17.15 -6.38 9.60
C GLY A 34 -15.87 -7.18 9.37
N ALA A 35 -14.76 -6.80 10.00
CA ALA A 35 -13.56 -7.62 9.99
C ALA A 35 -13.78 -8.96 10.72
N SER A 36 -12.86 -9.92 10.51
CA SER A 36 -12.97 -11.26 11.10
C SER A 36 -13.09 -11.20 12.64
N PRO A 37 -14.01 -11.96 13.25
CA PRO A 37 -14.11 -12.08 14.72
C PRO A 37 -12.82 -12.54 15.39
N SER A 38 -11.93 -13.25 14.67
CA SER A 38 -10.61 -13.65 15.19
C SER A 38 -9.73 -12.46 15.59
N LEU A 39 -10.01 -11.25 15.11
CA LEU A 39 -9.31 -10.03 15.50
C LEU A 39 -9.80 -9.45 16.84
N GLU A 40 -10.78 -10.07 17.49
CA GLU A 40 -11.13 -9.75 18.88
C GLU A 40 -9.99 -10.08 19.85
N ASP A 41 -9.21 -11.12 19.55
CA ASP A 41 -8.02 -11.49 20.30
C ASP A 41 -6.90 -10.46 20.06
N PRO A 42 -6.44 -9.74 21.12
CA PRO A 42 -5.36 -8.77 21.00
C PRO A 42 -4.05 -9.36 20.49
N GLU A 43 -3.74 -10.62 20.80
CA GLU A 43 -2.51 -11.28 20.36
C GLU A 43 -2.57 -11.60 18.88
N VAL A 44 -3.70 -12.11 18.39
CA VAL A 44 -3.94 -12.37 16.97
C VAL A 44 -3.85 -11.06 16.18
N PHE A 45 -4.49 -10.00 16.67
CA PHE A 45 -4.40 -8.68 16.05
C PHE A 45 -2.94 -8.18 15.98
N ALA A 46 -2.18 -8.32 17.06
CA ALA A 46 -0.76 -7.94 17.11
C ALA A 46 0.08 -8.69 16.08
N GLN A 47 -0.12 -10.00 15.96
CA GLN A 47 0.59 -10.84 15.00
C GLN A 47 0.26 -10.46 13.56
N VAL A 48 -1.03 -10.24 13.25
CA VAL A 48 -1.46 -9.78 11.92
C VAL A 48 -0.88 -8.41 11.59
N GLU A 49 -0.95 -7.46 12.52
CA GLU A 49 -0.38 -6.12 12.32
C GLU A 49 1.13 -6.18 12.07
N ALA A 50 1.86 -6.98 12.86
CA ALA A 50 3.30 -7.17 12.70
C ALA A 50 3.63 -7.78 11.32
N MET A 51 2.89 -8.80 10.89
CA MET A 51 3.05 -9.41 9.56
C MET A 51 2.79 -8.40 8.42
N LEU A 52 1.70 -7.66 8.47
CA LEU A 52 1.36 -6.66 7.45
C LEU A 52 2.40 -5.53 7.40
N ARG A 53 2.88 -5.10 8.56
CA ARG A 53 3.95 -4.11 8.70
C ARG A 53 5.25 -4.63 8.09
N GLU A 54 5.64 -5.86 8.40
CA GLU A 54 6.85 -6.48 7.84
C GLU A 54 6.74 -6.61 6.30
N ALA A 55 5.60 -7.07 5.80
CA ALA A 55 5.35 -7.18 4.36
C ALA A 55 5.47 -5.82 3.66
N THR A 56 4.87 -4.77 4.23
CA THR A 56 4.94 -3.40 3.67
C THR A 56 6.35 -2.80 3.73
N HIS A 57 7.13 -3.06 4.79
CA HIS A 57 8.53 -2.65 4.86
C HIS A 57 9.41 -3.41 3.86
N ARG A 58 9.24 -4.73 3.73
CA ARG A 58 10.00 -5.55 2.76
C ARG A 58 9.68 -5.22 1.32
N THR A 59 8.44 -4.81 1.01
CA THR A 59 8.03 -4.38 -0.35
C THR A 59 8.92 -3.27 -0.91
N ALA A 60 9.51 -2.42 -0.06
CA ALA A 60 10.46 -1.40 -0.50
C ALA A 60 11.70 -2.01 -1.17
N ASN A 61 12.08 -3.24 -0.79
CA ASN A 61 13.07 -4.06 -1.47
C ASN A 61 12.36 -4.94 -2.51
N ARG A 62 12.67 -4.74 -3.79
CA ARG A 62 12.06 -5.39 -4.98
C ARG A 62 12.16 -6.93 -5.04
N ALA A 63 12.50 -7.63 -3.96
CA ALA A 63 12.66 -9.07 -3.89
C ALA A 63 11.31 -9.81 -3.71
N LEU A 64 10.34 -9.52 -4.59
CA LEU A 64 9.06 -10.22 -4.60
C LEU A 64 9.11 -11.38 -5.60
N LEU A 65 9.32 -12.60 -5.09
CA LEU A 65 9.30 -13.85 -5.84
C LEU A 65 8.02 -14.03 -6.66
N LEU A 66 6.88 -13.57 -6.13
CA LEU A 66 5.60 -13.71 -6.82
C LEU A 66 5.57 -13.02 -8.19
N HIS A 67 6.38 -11.97 -8.38
CA HIS A 67 6.46 -11.26 -9.66
C HIS A 67 7.04 -12.14 -10.77
N GLU A 68 7.98 -13.03 -10.44
CA GLU A 68 8.59 -13.98 -11.38
C GLU A 68 7.59 -15.04 -11.86
N TYR A 69 6.66 -15.44 -10.99
CA TYR A 69 5.64 -16.45 -11.31
C TYR A 69 4.45 -15.88 -12.08
N LEU A 70 4.21 -14.57 -12.01
CA LEU A 70 3.11 -13.90 -12.72
C LEU A 70 3.41 -13.66 -14.20
N GLY A 71 4.61 -14.01 -14.68
CA GLY A 71 4.99 -13.92 -16.08
C GLY A 71 5.27 -12.48 -16.52
N ASP A 72 4.83 -12.12 -17.73
CA ASP A 72 5.15 -10.84 -18.35
C ASP A 72 4.70 -9.66 -17.46
N PRO A 73 5.62 -8.76 -17.04
CA PRO A 73 5.28 -7.54 -16.32
C PRO A 73 4.15 -6.74 -16.95
N ALA A 74 3.97 -6.75 -18.28
CA ALA A 74 2.87 -6.04 -18.93
C ALA A 74 1.47 -6.52 -18.52
N THR A 75 1.34 -7.73 -17.96
CA THR A 75 0.05 -8.29 -17.52
C THR A 75 -0.38 -7.83 -16.14
N TRP A 76 0.56 -7.57 -15.23
CA TRP A 76 0.28 -7.20 -13.84
C TRP A 76 0.77 -5.80 -13.45
N ARG A 77 1.72 -5.25 -14.21
CA ARG A 77 2.16 -3.86 -14.11
C ARG A 77 1.28 -3.02 -15.01
N LEU A 78 0.49 -2.14 -14.38
CA LEU A 78 -0.35 -1.18 -15.08
C LEU A 78 0.56 -0.09 -15.68
N GLU A 79 1.07 -0.34 -16.88
CA GLU A 79 1.76 0.71 -17.64
C GLU A 79 0.71 1.57 -18.34
N PRO A 80 0.73 2.90 -18.16
CA PRO A 80 -0.12 3.79 -18.94
C PRO A 80 0.35 3.74 -20.40
N ALA A 81 -0.36 2.95 -21.23
CA ALA A 81 -0.08 2.76 -22.66
C ALA A 81 -0.48 3.98 -23.52
N LEU A 82 -0.20 5.20 -23.08
CA LEU A 82 -0.48 6.43 -23.82
C LEU A 82 0.83 7.05 -24.30
N LYS A 83 1.38 6.46 -25.37
CA LYS A 83 2.33 7.16 -26.24
C LYS A 83 1.56 8.23 -27.00
N LEU A 84 1.47 9.43 -26.43
CA LEU A 84 0.89 10.60 -27.10
C LEU A 84 1.75 10.96 -28.31
N GLY A 85 1.42 10.37 -29.46
CA GLY A 85 1.85 10.86 -30.75
C GLY A 85 1.31 12.27 -30.93
N SER A 86 2.19 13.26 -30.87
CA SER A 86 1.90 14.65 -31.19
C SER A 86 1.51 14.76 -32.67
N HIS A 87 0.25 14.49 -33.00
CA HIS A 87 -0.30 14.78 -34.32
C HIS A 87 -0.51 16.29 -34.43
N ARG A 88 0.56 17.01 -34.80
CA ARG A 88 0.51 18.40 -35.25
C ARG A 88 -0.09 18.44 -36.66
N GLY A 89 -1.39 18.20 -36.77
CA GLY A 89 -2.17 18.42 -37.98
C GLY A 89 -2.67 19.86 -38.03
N ALA A 90 -2.16 20.65 -38.97
CA ALA A 90 -2.65 21.98 -39.28
C ALA A 90 -3.93 21.87 -40.12
N PHE A 91 -5.12 21.77 -39.52
CA PHE A 91 -6.38 22.01 -40.24
C PHE A 91 -7.57 22.28 -39.29
N ALA A 92 -8.36 23.30 -39.67
CA ALA A 92 -9.74 23.66 -39.27
C ALA A 92 -10.00 24.53 -38.00
N SER A 93 -10.34 25.79 -38.30
CA SER A 93 -11.24 26.76 -37.65
C SER A 93 -10.96 27.29 -36.23
N SER A 94 -11.01 28.62 -36.08
CA SER A 94 -10.84 29.38 -34.83
C SER A 94 -11.76 28.95 -33.69
N LEU A 95 -12.94 28.42 -34.01
CA LEU A 95 -13.92 27.89 -33.04
C LEU A 95 -13.49 26.52 -32.51
N LEU A 96 -12.99 25.63 -33.38
CA LEU A 96 -12.40 24.35 -32.99
C LEU A 96 -11.09 24.56 -32.22
N ILE A 97 -10.28 25.56 -32.57
CA ILE A 97 -9.06 25.92 -31.84
C ILE A 97 -9.40 26.45 -30.44
N GLY A 98 -10.44 27.27 -30.30
CA GLY A 98 -10.94 27.76 -29.01
C GLY A 98 -11.46 26.64 -28.11
N LEU A 99 -12.31 25.76 -28.64
CA LEU A 99 -12.83 24.59 -27.93
C LEU A 99 -11.72 23.60 -27.56
N LYS A 100 -10.80 23.32 -28.50
CA LYS A 100 -9.65 22.46 -28.28
C LYS A 100 -8.74 23.01 -27.18
N ARG A 101 -8.50 24.32 -27.15
CA ARG A 101 -7.59 24.95 -26.18
C ARG A 101 -8.23 25.14 -24.79
N ARG A 102 -9.53 25.45 -24.75
CA ARG A 102 -10.23 25.82 -23.51
C ARG A 102 -10.93 24.65 -22.82
N VAL A 103 -11.29 23.60 -23.57
CA VAL A 103 -12.00 22.43 -23.04
C VAL A 103 -11.22 21.15 -23.28
N LEU A 104 -10.86 20.86 -24.54
CA LEU A 104 -10.28 19.55 -24.86
C LEU A 104 -8.90 19.34 -24.22
N LEU A 105 -7.97 20.29 -24.32
CA LEU A 105 -6.65 20.21 -23.70
C LEU A 105 -6.69 20.12 -22.18
N PRO A 106 -7.42 20.98 -21.44
CA PRO A 106 -7.52 20.85 -19.99
C PRO A 106 -8.27 19.59 -19.56
N ALA A 107 -9.31 19.15 -20.31
CA ALA A 107 -9.99 17.91 -20.02
C ALA A 107 -9.10 16.68 -20.26
N LEU A 108 -8.32 16.65 -21.35
CA LEU A 108 -7.34 15.59 -21.61
C LEU A 108 -6.26 15.57 -20.54
N ARG A 109 -5.78 16.77 -20.14
CA ARG A 109 -4.78 16.90 -19.08
C ARG A 109 -5.32 16.39 -17.75
N TRP A 110 -6.53 16.81 -17.38
CA TRP A 110 -7.19 16.34 -16.16
C TRP A 110 -7.42 14.84 -16.19
N PHE A 111 -7.93 14.31 -17.32
CA PHE A 111 -8.13 12.88 -17.50
C PHE A 111 -6.79 12.12 -17.40
N PHE A 112 -5.73 12.64 -18.01
CA PHE A 112 -4.40 12.04 -17.91
C PHE A 112 -3.87 12.05 -16.48
N GLU A 113 -3.91 13.19 -15.79
CA GLU A 113 -3.48 13.32 -14.40
C GLU A 113 -4.28 12.37 -13.50
N TYR A 114 -5.61 12.35 -13.66
CA TYR A 114 -6.50 11.45 -12.92
C TYR A 114 -6.18 9.97 -13.19
N THR A 115 -6.09 9.56 -14.45
CA THR A 115 -5.83 8.17 -14.82
C THR A 115 -4.44 7.73 -14.37
N HIS A 116 -3.42 8.57 -14.55
CA HIS A 116 -2.07 8.32 -14.08
C HIS A 116 -2.03 8.11 -12.56
N ASP A 117 -2.65 9.01 -11.78
CA ASP A 117 -2.66 8.91 -10.32
C ASP A 117 -3.38 7.65 -9.83
N ASN A 118 -4.47 7.26 -10.49
CA ASN A 118 -5.18 6.03 -10.16
C ASN A 118 -4.33 4.78 -10.49
N PHE A 119 -3.63 4.75 -11.62
CA PHE A 119 -2.75 3.63 -11.96
C PHE A 119 -1.58 3.51 -10.99
N VAL A 120 -0.97 4.63 -10.60
CA VAL A 120 0.11 4.64 -9.60
C VAL A 120 -0.40 4.10 -8.25
N ARG A 121 -1.59 4.52 -7.82
CA ARG A 121 -2.23 4.01 -6.59
C ARG A 121 -2.49 2.51 -6.69
N GLN A 122 -3.05 2.06 -7.80
CA GLN A 122 -3.37 0.65 -8.01
C GLN A 122 -2.11 -0.22 -8.10
N GLN A 123 -1.05 0.24 -8.77
CA GLN A 123 0.24 -0.44 -8.80
C GLN A 123 0.82 -0.58 -7.39
N ARG A 124 0.73 0.47 -6.56
CA ARG A 124 1.18 0.41 -5.16
C ARG A 124 0.40 -0.60 -4.35
N VAL A 125 -0.93 -0.65 -4.50
CA VAL A 125 -1.79 -1.64 -3.82
C VAL A 125 -1.42 -3.05 -4.26
N ASN A 126 -1.25 -3.31 -5.56
CA ASN A 126 -0.86 -4.62 -6.07
C ASN A 126 0.49 -5.08 -5.48
N GLN A 127 1.48 -4.19 -5.41
CA GLN A 127 2.79 -4.50 -4.83
C GLN A 127 2.68 -4.89 -3.35
N VAL A 128 1.91 -4.13 -2.57
CA VAL A 128 1.68 -4.43 -1.15
C VAL A 128 0.95 -5.77 -0.99
N LEU A 129 -0.09 -6.03 -1.79
CA LEU A 129 -0.82 -7.30 -1.76
C LEU A 129 0.11 -8.47 -2.09
N PHE A 130 0.96 -8.36 -3.11
CA PHE A 130 1.91 -9.40 -3.46
C PHE A 130 2.92 -9.67 -2.35
N ALA A 131 3.39 -8.64 -1.66
CA ALA A 131 4.27 -8.81 -0.52
C ALA A 131 3.58 -9.51 0.66
N VAL A 132 2.33 -9.13 0.97
CA VAL A 132 1.55 -9.78 2.02
C VAL A 132 1.31 -11.25 1.70
N VAL A 133 0.94 -11.56 0.45
CA VAL A 133 0.74 -12.95 0.00
C VAL A 133 2.04 -13.75 0.09
N GLN A 134 3.17 -13.17 -0.33
CA GLN A 134 4.47 -13.83 -0.23
C GLN A 134 4.88 -14.09 1.22
N GLU A 135 4.72 -13.11 2.10
CA GLU A 135 5.05 -13.25 3.53
C GLU A 135 4.16 -14.32 4.19
N LEU A 136 2.86 -14.33 3.86
CA LEU A 136 1.95 -15.37 4.34
C LEU A 136 2.37 -16.76 3.85
N ALA A 137 2.82 -16.89 2.60
CA ALA A 137 3.30 -18.15 2.06
C ALA A 137 4.57 -18.63 2.77
N ILE A 138 5.51 -17.72 3.09
CA ILE A 138 6.72 -18.01 3.86
C ILE A 138 6.35 -18.51 5.27
N GLN A 139 5.55 -17.76 6.01
CA GLN A 139 5.14 -18.13 7.37
C GLN A 139 4.37 -19.46 7.40
N ASN A 140 3.53 -19.71 6.39
CA ASN A 140 2.82 -20.99 6.30
C ASN A 140 3.78 -22.16 6.02
N ALA A 141 4.79 -21.97 5.17
CA ALA A 141 5.80 -22.99 4.89
C ALA A 141 6.67 -23.31 6.12
N GLU A 142 7.08 -22.28 6.86
CA GLU A 142 7.80 -22.43 8.13
C GLU A 142 6.96 -23.19 9.17
N LEU A 143 5.71 -22.78 9.35
CA LEU A 143 4.79 -23.43 10.29
C LEU A 143 4.58 -24.91 9.94
N ARG A 144 4.39 -25.24 8.65
CA ARG A 144 4.27 -26.65 8.22
C ARG A 144 5.54 -27.44 8.51
N ARG A 145 6.71 -26.87 8.24
CA ARG A 145 8.00 -27.50 8.51
C ARG A 145 8.21 -27.77 9.99
N ASP A 146 7.79 -26.85 10.86
CA ASP A 146 7.92 -26.99 12.30
C ASP A 146 6.96 -28.03 12.88
N LEU A 147 5.71 -28.05 12.39
CA LEU A 147 4.76 -29.12 12.71
C LEU A 147 5.28 -30.50 12.28
N GLU A 148 5.90 -30.60 11.11
CA GLU A 148 6.53 -31.86 10.67
C GLU A 148 7.72 -32.26 11.54
N ARG A 149 8.51 -31.30 12.03
CA ARG A 149 9.60 -31.57 12.97
C ARG A 149 9.07 -32.08 14.31
N ILE A 150 8.06 -31.43 14.86
CA ILE A 150 7.42 -31.84 16.12
C ILE A 150 6.78 -33.23 15.98
N ARG A 151 6.14 -33.53 14.85
CA ARG A 151 5.53 -34.85 14.61
C ARG A 151 6.55 -35.99 14.49
N LYS A 152 7.77 -35.70 14.02
CA LYS A 152 8.84 -36.69 13.83
C LYS A 152 9.71 -36.89 15.08
N ALA A 153 9.62 -35.99 16.06
CA ALA A 153 10.27 -36.10 17.37
C ALA A 153 9.42 -36.97 18.31
#